data_AF-A0A9E8D7R3-F1
#
_entry.id   AF-A0A9E8D7R3-F1
#
_cell.length_a   1.000
_cell.length_b   1.000
_cell.length_c   1.000
_cell.angle_alpha   90.00
_cell.angle_beta   90.00
_cell.angle_gamma   90.00
#
_symmetry.space_group_name_H-M   'P 1'
#
loop_
_entity.id
_entity.type
_entity.pdbx_description
1 polymer ?
#
loop_
_entity_poly.entity_id
_entity_poly.type
_entity_poly.pdbx_seq_one_letter_code
_entity_poly.pdbx_strand_id
1 'polypeptide(L)' 'MQGSFSRTVALPAEVDAQNADAKFKDGILTITLPKEKKTSRRKLDVKLAS' A
#
# COMPACT_ATOMS: atom_id res chain seq x y z
N MET A 1 32.24 -2.69 11.08
CA MET A 1 31.88 -2.87 9.65
C MET A 1 30.57 -2.16 9.44
N GLN A 2 30.52 -1.12 8.59
CA GLN A 2 29.26 -0.49 8.21
C GLN A 2 29.04 -0.83 6.74
N GLY A 3 28.04 -1.67 6.46
CA GLY A 3 27.64 -2.03 5.11
C GLY A 3 26.39 -1.26 4.72
N SER A 4 26.25 -0.93 3.44
CA SER A 4 24.97 -0.46 2.92
C SER A 4 23.97 -1.62 2.87
N PHE A 5 22.69 -1.32 3.15
CA PHE A 5 21.61 -2.29 3.10
C PHE A 5 20.49 -1.75 2.21
N SER A 6 20.00 -2.59 1.30
CA SER A 6 18.87 -2.27 0.44
C SER A 6 18.01 -3.50 0.26
N ARG A 7 16.69 -3.31 0.28
CA ARG A 7 15.69 -4.35 0.00
C ARG A 7 14.54 -3.75 -0.78
N THR A 8 13.97 -4.55 -1.66
CA THR A 8 12.74 -4.23 -2.39
C THR A 8 11.67 -5.22 -1.99
N VAL A 9 10.45 -4.72 -1.75
CA VAL A 9 9.29 -5.55 -1.38
C VAL A 9 8.16 -5.22 -2.35
N ALA A 10 7.54 -6.25 -2.93
CA ALA A 10 6.37 -6.08 -3.77
C ALA A 10 5.15 -5.74 -2.90
N LEU A 11 4.42 -4.69 -3.28
CA LEU A 11 3.21 -4.29 -2.56
C LEU A 11 1.99 -5.03 -3.13
N PRO A 12 1.04 -5.47 -2.27
CA PRO A 12 -0.14 -6.21 -2.72
C PRO A 12 -1.24 -5.31 -3.31
N ALA A 13 -1.06 -3.98 -3.27
CA ALA A 13 -2.01 -3.00 -3.76
C ALA A 13 -1.31 -1.68 -4.08
N GLU A 14 -2.01 -0.83 -4.83
CA GLU A 14 -1.62 0.57 -5.05
C GLU A 14 -1.70 1.36 -3.73
N VAL A 15 -0.71 2.23 -3.51
CA VAL A 15 -0.55 3.02 -2.29
C VAL A 15 -0.40 4.50 -2.62
N ASP A 16 -0.89 5.35 -1.74
CA ASP A 16 -0.71 6.80 -1.81
C ASP A 16 0.69 7.13 -1.30
N ALA A 17 1.62 7.28 -2.24
CA ALA A 17 3.02 7.56 -1.93
C ALA A 17 3.23 8.97 -1.36
N GLN A 18 2.33 9.92 -1.60
CA GLN A 18 2.47 11.29 -1.11
C GLN A 18 2.21 11.37 0.40
N ASN A 19 1.34 10.50 0.91
CA ASN A 19 0.96 10.44 2.32
C ASN A 19 1.62 9.28 3.09
N ALA A 20 2.72 8.73 2.57
CA ALA A 20 3.51 7.71 3.27
C ALA A 20 4.24 8.30 4.49
N ASP A 21 4.39 7.50 5.55
CA ASP A 21 5.11 7.86 6.78
C ASP A 21 6.12 6.77 7.18
N ALA A 22 7.18 7.16 7.90
CA ALA A 22 8.21 6.25 8.37
C ALA A 22 8.71 6.63 9.77
N LYS A 23 8.90 5.62 10.63
CA LYS A 23 9.39 5.79 12.02
C LYS A 23 10.46 4.77 12.32
N PHE A 24 11.55 5.22 12.95
CA PHE A 24 12.61 4.36 13.45
C PHE A 24 12.65 4.42 14.98
N LYS A 25 12.42 3.29 15.64
CA LYS A 25 12.41 3.21 17.10
C LYS A 25 12.91 1.84 17.54
N ASP A 26 13.77 1.82 18.56
CA ASP A 26 14.30 0.61 19.18
C ASP A 26 14.89 -0.40 18.16
N GLY A 27 15.56 0.11 17.13
CA GLY A 27 16.18 -0.69 16.07
C GLY A 27 15.23 -1.16 14.96
N ILE A 28 13.96 -0.76 14.98
CA ILE A 28 12.94 -1.19 14.01
C ILE A 28 12.52 -0.01 13.14
N LEU A 29 12.62 -0.19 11.81
CA LEU A 29 12.05 0.72 10.83
C LEU A 29 10.61 0.27 10.50
N THR A 30 9.65 1.11 10.86
CA THR A 30 8.23 0.94 10.52
C THR A 30 7.88 1.90 9.39
N ILE A 31 7.35 1.38 8.29
CA ILE A 31 6.89 2.16 7.13
C ILE A 31 5.37 1.99 7.01
N THR A 32 4.64 3.10 7.02
CA THR A 32 3.19 3.13 6.85
C THR A 32 2.86 3.64 5.45
N LEU A 33 2.24 2.78 4.64
CA LEU A 33 1.82 3.10 3.28
C LEU A 33 0.29 3.08 3.20
N PRO A 34 -0.39 4.23 3.18
CA PRO A 34 -1.83 4.29 2.99
C PRO A 34 -2.21 3.67 1.64
N LYS A 35 -3.28 2.87 1.60
CA LYS A 35 -3.82 2.37 0.32
C LYS A 35 -4.43 3.51 -0.46
N GLU A 36 -4.28 3.46 -1.79
CA GLU A 36 -5.02 4.36 -2.66
C GLU A 36 -6.53 4.21 -2.46
N LYS A 37 -7.23 5.35 -2.42
CA LYS A 37 -8.70 5.35 -2.33
C LYS A 37 -9.28 5.03 -3.71
N LYS A 38 -9.54 3.75 -3.98
CA LYS A 38 -10.28 3.36 -5.19
C LYS A 38 -11.69 3.93 -5.14
N THR A 39 -12.00 4.84 -6.08
CA THR A 39 -13.35 5.37 -6.29
C THR A 39 -14.34 4.24 -6.58
N SER A 40 -15.53 4.38 -5.96
CA SER A 40 -16.67 3.47 -5.82
C SER A 40 -16.61 2.10 -6.54
N ARG A 41 -16.85 1.02 -5.77
CA ARG A 41 -17.30 -0.26 -6.35
C ARG A 41 -18.52 0.02 -7.22
N ARG A 42 -18.41 -0.22 -8.53
CA ARG A 42 -19.59 -0.28 -9.40
C ARG A 42 -20.40 -1.51 -9.01
N LYS A 43 -21.58 -1.29 -8.46
CA LYS A 43 -22.59 -2.35 -8.34
C LYS A 43 -23.12 -2.59 -9.75
N LEU A 44 -22.93 -3.79 -10.26
CA LEU A 44 -23.52 -4.22 -11.53
C LEU A 44 -24.83 -4.94 -11.21
N ASP A 45 -25.94 -4.40 -11.67
CA ASP A 45 -27.23 -5.11 -11.62
C ASP A 45 -27.29 -6.08 -12.80
N VAL A 46 -27.48 -7.37 -12.48
CA VAL A 46 -27.61 -8.43 -13.49
C VAL A 46 -29.07 -8.51 -13.91
N LYS A 47 -29.37 -8.28 -15.19
CA LYS A 47 -30.69 -8.54 -15.76
C LYS A 47 -30.79 -10.01 -16.16
N LEU A 48 -31.82 -10.70 -15.67
CA LEU A 48 -32.18 -12.03 -16.15
C LEU A 48 -32.83 -11.88 -17.54
N ALA A 49 -32.31 -12.62 -18.52
CA ALA A 49 -32.94 -12.74 -19.83
C ALA A 49 -34.09 -13.75 -19.74
N SER A 50 -35.25 -13.33 -20.21
CA SER A 50 -36.48 -14.14 -20.37
C SER A 50 -36.39 -15.13 -21.51
#